data_AF-A0A1A3P4T8-F1
#
_entry.id   AF-A0A1A3P4T8-F1
#
_cell.length_a   1.000
_cell.length_b   1.000
_cell.length_c   1.000
_cell.angle_alpha   90.00
_cell.angle_beta   90.00
_cell.angle_gamma   90.00
#
_symmetry.space_group_name_H-M   'P 1'
#
loop_
_entity.id
_entity.type
_entity.pdbx_description
1 polymer ?
#
loop_
_entity_poly.entity_id
_entity_poly.type
_entity_poly.pdbx_seq_one_letter_code
_entity_poly.pdbx_strand_id
1 'polypeptide(L)'
;MLTRIHGGAGGLLVAAVELLGIVLATALWVYADARAHAGRGRPVVSSVGSLQLTTPVAWFLGCLVLWETIFPHYIDMRGGA
;
A
#
# COMPACT_ATOMS: atom_id res chain seq x y z
N MET A 1 -25.24 8.99 30.60
CA MET A 1 -24.05 9.50 29.89
C MET A 1 -23.05 8.35 29.69
N LEU A 2 -23.38 7.35 28.84
CA LEU A 2 -22.54 6.14 28.68
C LEU A 2 -22.77 5.43 27.33
N THR A 3 -23.02 6.18 26.24
CA THR A 3 -23.40 5.61 24.93
C THR A 3 -22.63 6.22 23.75
N ARG A 4 -21.35 6.59 23.95
CA ARG A 4 -20.53 7.18 22.87
C ARG A 4 -19.09 6.63 22.85
N ILE A 5 -18.93 5.33 22.99
CA ILE A 5 -17.61 4.68 22.85
C ILE A 5 -17.66 3.52 21.84
N HIS A 6 -18.82 2.91 21.60
CA HIS A 6 -18.97 1.76 20.70
C HIS A 6 -18.98 2.15 19.21
N GLY A 7 -19.51 3.33 18.86
CA GLY A 7 -19.57 3.80 17.46
C GLY A 7 -18.23 4.27 16.89
N GLY A 8 -17.38 4.90 17.72
CA GLY A 8 -16.09 5.44 17.29
C GLY A 8 -15.02 4.36 17.10
N ALA A 9 -14.90 3.45 18.06
CA ALA A 9 -13.96 2.32 17.96
C ALA A 9 -14.34 1.36 16.82
N GLY A 10 -15.64 1.09 16.64
CA GLY A 10 -16.13 0.28 15.52
C GLY A 10 -15.82 0.90 14.17
N GLY A 11 -16.08 2.21 13.99
CA GLY A 11 -15.77 2.91 12.75
C GLY A 11 -14.27 2.95 12.43
N LEU A 12 -13.42 3.14 13.43
CA LEU A 12 -11.96 3.12 13.25
C LEU A 12 -11.46 1.73 12.82
N LEU A 13 -12.00 0.66 13.42
CA LEU A 13 -11.65 -0.71 13.05
C LEU A 13 -12.07 -1.05 11.61
N VAL A 14 -13.28 -0.66 11.19
CA VAL A 14 -13.76 -0.86 9.82
C VAL A 14 -12.85 -0.13 8.83
N ALA A 15 -12.56 1.15 9.07
CA ALA A 15 -11.66 1.93 8.21
C ALA A 15 -10.26 1.33 8.13
N ALA A 16 -9.72 0.83 9.25
CA ALA A 16 -8.41 0.18 9.27
C ALA A 16 -8.39 -1.13 8.46
N VAL A 17 -9.45 -1.95 8.58
CA VAL A 17 -9.59 -3.20 7.83
C VAL A 17 -9.76 -2.94 6.32
N GLU A 18 -10.59 -1.95 5.96
CA GLU A 18 -10.76 -1.54 4.56
C GLU A 18 -9.45 -1.04 3.96
N LEU A 19 -8.73 -0.17 4.66
CA LEU A 19 -7.43 0.32 4.23
C LEU A 19 -6.44 -0.83 4.04
N LEU A 20 -6.35 -1.76 5.01
CA LEU A 20 -5.50 -2.94 4.91
C LEU A 20 -5.89 -3.79 3.68
N GLY A 21 -7.18 -3.98 3.44
CA GLY A 21 -7.68 -4.69 2.26
C GLY A 21 -7.24 -4.03 0.95
N ILE A 22 -7.32 -2.70 0.86
CA ILE A 22 -6.88 -1.94 -0.32
C ILE A 22 -5.36 -2.08 -0.53
N VAL A 23 -4.57 -1.93 0.55
CA VAL A 23 -3.11 -2.08 0.49
C VAL A 23 -2.72 -3.46 -0.02
N LEU A 24 -3.31 -4.53 0.54
CA LEU A 24 -3.00 -5.90 0.13
C LEU A 24 -3.48 -6.21 -1.29
N ALA A 25 -4.70 -5.79 -1.65
CA ALA A 25 -5.24 -6.01 -2.99
C ALA A 25 -4.38 -5.33 -4.07
N THR A 26 -3.96 -4.09 -3.83
CA THR A 26 -3.07 -3.37 -4.75
C THR A 26 -1.68 -3.99 -4.83
N ALA A 27 -1.07 -4.37 -3.71
CA ALA A 27 0.23 -5.03 -3.70
C ALA A 27 0.19 -6.38 -4.46
N LEU A 28 -0.84 -7.19 -4.23
CA LEU A 28 -1.04 -8.46 -4.93
C LEU A 28 -1.27 -8.26 -6.44
N TRP A 29 -2.04 -7.24 -6.81
CA TRP A 29 -2.25 -6.90 -8.21
C TRP A 29 -0.94 -6.48 -8.89
N VAL A 30 -0.15 -5.61 -8.25
CA VAL A 30 1.18 -5.19 -8.75
C VAL A 30 2.12 -6.38 -8.93
N TYR A 31 2.14 -7.32 -7.97
CA TYR A 31 2.92 -8.55 -8.08
C TYR A 31 2.47 -9.40 -9.28
N ALA A 32 1.18 -9.63 -9.42
CA ALA A 32 0.61 -10.46 -10.49
C ALA A 32 0.89 -9.83 -11.87
N ASP A 33 0.75 -8.52 -11.99
CA ASP A 33 1.05 -7.79 -13.21
C ASP A 33 2.53 -7.86 -13.58
N ALA A 34 3.43 -7.55 -12.63
CA ALA A 34 4.87 -7.63 -12.86
C ALA A 34 5.31 -9.06 -13.24
N ARG A 35 4.69 -10.08 -12.62
CA ARG A 35 4.92 -11.49 -12.95
C ARG A 35 4.43 -11.84 -14.35
N ALA A 36 3.26 -11.35 -14.76
CA ALA A 36 2.73 -11.55 -16.10
C ALA A 36 3.63 -10.90 -17.16
N HIS A 37 4.12 -9.69 -16.89
CA HIS A 37 5.08 -8.98 -17.73
C HIS A 37 6.41 -9.73 -17.88
N ALA A 38 6.97 -10.23 -16.77
CA ALA A 38 8.17 -11.06 -16.79
C ALA A 38 7.98 -12.36 -17.59
N GLY A 39 6.82 -13.03 -17.43
CA GLY A 39 6.48 -14.24 -18.19
C GLY A 39 6.35 -14.01 -19.70
N ARG A 40 6.03 -12.78 -20.13
CA ARG A 40 6.02 -12.36 -21.55
C ARG A 40 7.40 -11.91 -22.07
N GLY A 41 8.46 -12.05 -21.28
CA GLY A 41 9.81 -11.60 -21.64
C GLY A 41 9.98 -10.08 -21.67
N ARG A 42 9.06 -9.32 -21.08
CA ARG A 42 9.08 -7.85 -21.01
C ARG A 42 8.97 -7.40 -19.55
N PRO A 43 9.98 -7.65 -18.70
CA PRO A 43 9.91 -7.30 -17.28
C PRO A 43 9.74 -5.78 -17.11
N VAL A 44 8.87 -5.39 -16.19
CA VAL A 44 8.75 -3.99 -15.76
C VAL A 44 9.93 -3.70 -14.85
N VAL A 45 10.82 -2.81 -15.30
CA VAL A 45 12.00 -2.40 -14.55
C VAL A 45 11.91 -0.91 -14.24
N SER A 46 12.28 -0.54 -13.01
CA SER A 46 12.36 0.87 -12.61
C SER A 46 13.52 1.07 -11.64
N SER A 47 14.14 2.25 -11.71
CA SER A 47 15.17 2.68 -10.77
C SER A 47 14.70 3.98 -10.13
N VAL A 48 14.61 3.98 -8.79
CA VAL A 48 14.26 5.17 -8.00
C VAL A 48 15.42 5.44 -7.04
N GLY A 49 16.26 6.40 -7.40
CA GLY A 49 17.54 6.62 -6.71
C GLY A 49 18.42 5.37 -6.78
N SER A 50 18.79 4.82 -5.61
CA SER A 50 19.59 3.59 -5.47
C SER A 50 18.75 2.30 -5.52
N LEU A 51 17.42 2.40 -5.43
CA LEU A 51 16.53 1.24 -5.41
C LEU A 51 16.23 0.76 -6.83
N GLN A 52 16.51 -0.51 -7.08
CA GLN A 52 16.14 -1.17 -8.33
C GLN A 52 14.94 -2.10 -8.11
N LEU A 53 13.87 -1.86 -8.86
CA LEU A 53 12.67 -2.69 -8.91
C LEU A 53 12.73 -3.53 -10.18
N THR A 54 13.39 -4.68 -10.08
CA THR A 54 13.64 -5.58 -11.23
C THR A 54 12.88 -6.89 -11.17
N THR A 55 12.30 -7.22 -10.01
CA THR A 55 11.57 -8.48 -9.79
C THR A 55 10.13 -8.21 -9.37
N PRO A 56 9.19 -9.13 -9.63
CA PRO A 56 7.81 -9.00 -9.15
C PRO A 56 7.72 -8.84 -7.64
N VAL A 57 8.60 -9.51 -6.88
CA VAL A 57 8.69 -9.37 -5.41
C VAL A 57 9.16 -7.98 -5.02
N ALA A 58 10.13 -7.40 -5.72
CA ALA A 58 10.56 -6.02 -5.47
C ALA A 58 9.42 -5.03 -5.72
N TRP A 59 8.60 -5.23 -6.76
CA TRP A 59 7.41 -4.42 -7.01
C TRP A 59 6.35 -4.54 -5.91
N PHE A 60 6.11 -5.75 -5.40
CA PHE A 60 5.23 -5.99 -4.25
C PHE A 60 5.71 -5.22 -3.01
N LEU A 61 6.98 -5.39 -2.65
CA LEU A 61 7.57 -4.73 -1.47
C LEU A 61 7.61 -3.20 -1.64
N GLY A 62 7.93 -2.72 -2.84
CA GLY A 62 7.90 -1.29 -3.16
C GLY A 62 6.50 -0.70 -3.00
N CYS A 63 5.45 -1.44 -3.40
CA CYS A 63 4.06 -1.02 -3.22
C CYS A 63 3.67 -0.97 -1.73
N LEU A 64 4.07 -1.96 -0.92
CA LEU A 64 3.82 -1.93 0.52
C LEU A 64 4.53 -0.76 1.20
N VAL A 65 5.81 -0.55 0.91
CA VAL A 65 6.58 0.57 1.48
C VAL A 65 5.96 1.91 1.09
N LEU A 66 5.51 2.06 -0.16
CA LEU A 66 4.81 3.26 -0.62
C LEU A 66 3.55 3.55 0.24
N TRP A 67 2.74 2.51 0.47
CA TRP A 67 1.54 2.60 1.29
C TRP A 67 1.84 2.84 2.77
N GLU A 68 2.86 2.22 3.35
CA GLU A 68 3.17 2.36 4.78
C GLU A 68 3.94 3.63 5.13
N THR A 69 4.65 4.23 4.17
CA THR A 69 5.50 5.41 4.44
C THR A 69 4.92 6.69 3.85
N ILE A 70 4.69 6.72 2.53
CA ILE A 70 4.31 7.97 1.84
C ILE A 70 2.88 8.37 2.22
N PHE A 71 1.97 7.41 2.29
CA PHE A 71 0.57 7.72 2.60
C PHE A 71 0.40 8.23 4.03
N PRO A 72 0.88 7.57 5.11
CA PRO A 72 0.83 8.12 6.47
C PRO A 72 1.55 9.45 6.59
N HIS A 73 2.71 9.60 5.94
CA HIS A 73 3.47 10.85 5.98
C HIS A 73 2.72 12.02 5.33
N TYR A 74 2.04 11.77 4.19
CA TYR A 74 1.15 12.77 3.58
C TYR A 74 -0.01 13.15 4.51
N ILE A 75 -0.59 12.17 5.22
CA ILE A 75 -1.67 12.42 6.19
C ILE A 75 -1.18 13.23 7.41
N ASP A 76 0.04 12.99 7.87
CA ASP A 76 0.65 13.75 8.95
C ASP A 76 0.88 15.21 8.53
N MET A 77 1.47 15.42 7.34
CA MET A 77 1.73 16.76 6.80
C MET A 77 0.47 17.58 6.54
N ARG A 78 -0.65 16.97 6.12
CA ARG A 78 -1.94 17.67 5.96
C ARG A 78 -2.65 17.96 7.29
N GLY A 79 -2.36 17.19 8.34
CA GLY A 79 -2.98 17.35 9.66
C GLY A 79 -2.31 18.44 10.50
N GLY A 80 -1.11 18.88 10.12
CA GLY A 80 -0.37 19.99 10.72
C GLY A 80 -0.63 21.38 10.14
N ALA A 81 -1.66 21.54 9.28
CA ALA A 81 -2.08 22.82 8.69
C ALA A 81 -3.41 23.31 9.26
#